data_AF-A0A2P2I952-F1
#
_entry.id   AF-A0A2P2I952-F1
#
_cell.length_a   1.000
_cell.length_b   1.000
_cell.length_c   1.000
_cell.angle_alpha   90.00
_cell.angle_beta   90.00
_cell.angle_gamma   90.00
#
_symmetry.space_group_name_H-M   'P 1'
#
loop_
_entity.id
_entity.type
_entity.pdbx_description
1 polymer ?
#
loop_
_entity_poly.entity_id
_entity_poly.type
_entity_poly.pdbx_seq_one_letter_code
_entity_poly.pdbx_strand_id
1 'polypeptide(L)'
;EKKAKKIVKAKSMVTEEIGLNQMILRNGWQVVETDLGEYILQCDDYNAPSHIVVPALHKSRAQIREIFKDKAGYTGTDNPEEMTRFVREYIRHDFLEADIGITGCNFAVAESGSISLVTNEGNARLSTTLPKVHIAVMGMERIVPTFEELDIVISLLCRSAVG
;
A
#
# COMPACT_ATOMS: atom_id res chain seq x y z
N GLU A 1 0.37 24.86 -5.90
CA GLU A 1 1.08 25.43 -4.73
C GLU A 1 2.08 24.50 -4.05
N LYS A 2 1.80 23.21 -3.77
CA LYS A 2 2.71 22.37 -2.94
C LYS A 2 3.88 21.65 -3.66
N LYS A 3 4.01 21.74 -5.00
CA LYS A 3 5.12 21.18 -5.82
C LYS A 3 5.53 19.72 -5.50
N ALA A 4 4.60 18.88 -5.05
CA ALA A 4 4.86 17.48 -4.75
C ALA A 4 5.29 16.70 -6.01
N LYS A 5 6.22 15.77 -5.85
CA LYS A 5 6.75 14.92 -6.94
C LYS A 5 6.84 13.45 -6.59
N LYS A 6 6.94 13.11 -5.29
CA LYS A 6 7.12 11.74 -4.82
C LYS A 6 6.01 11.33 -3.87
N ILE A 7 5.40 10.18 -4.17
CA ILE A 7 4.24 9.64 -3.46
C ILE A 7 4.56 8.24 -2.98
N VAL A 8 4.29 7.95 -1.72
CA VAL A 8 4.22 6.58 -1.21
C VAL A 8 2.77 6.18 -1.03
N LYS A 9 2.44 4.97 -1.43
CA LYS A 9 1.06 4.48 -1.45
C LYS A 9 0.97 3.13 -0.75
N ALA A 10 0.05 3.03 0.20
CA ALA A 10 -0.37 1.74 0.75
C ALA A 10 -1.41 1.08 -0.16
N LYS A 11 -1.45 -0.25 -0.14
CA LYS A 11 -2.39 -1.04 -0.93
C LYS A 11 -3.83 -0.63 -0.67
N SER A 12 -4.58 -0.41 -1.75
CA SER A 12 -6.01 -0.09 -1.69
C SER A 12 -6.68 -0.51 -3.00
N MET A 13 -7.72 -1.34 -2.91
CA MET A 13 -8.50 -1.75 -4.09
C MET A 13 -9.18 -0.55 -4.75
N VAL A 14 -9.68 0.41 -3.96
CA VAL A 14 -10.34 1.61 -4.48
C VAL A 14 -9.39 2.41 -5.38
N THR A 15 -8.12 2.51 -5.00
CA THR A 15 -7.13 3.23 -5.81
C THR A 15 -6.75 2.48 -7.09
N GLU A 16 -6.87 1.15 -7.08
CA GLU A 16 -6.63 0.30 -8.24
C GLU A 16 -7.78 0.43 -9.24
N GLU A 17 -9.02 0.35 -8.76
CA GLU A 17 -10.24 0.47 -9.57
C GLU A 17 -10.32 1.80 -10.32
N ILE A 18 -9.88 2.91 -9.71
CA ILE A 18 -9.85 4.23 -10.35
C ILE A 18 -8.57 4.48 -11.17
N GLY A 19 -7.65 3.51 -11.24
CA GLY A 19 -6.40 3.63 -11.98
C GLY A 19 -5.47 4.73 -11.48
N LEU A 20 -5.40 4.95 -10.16
CA LEU A 20 -4.70 6.10 -9.57
C LEU A 20 -3.21 6.12 -9.93
N ASN A 21 -2.54 4.96 -9.88
CA ASN A 21 -1.11 4.88 -10.21
C ASN A 21 -0.82 5.30 -11.64
N GLN A 22 -1.60 4.81 -12.60
CA GLN A 22 -1.50 5.17 -14.02
C GLN A 22 -1.67 6.68 -14.20
N MET A 23 -2.63 7.29 -13.49
CA MET A 23 -2.83 8.74 -13.53
C MET A 23 -1.62 9.49 -12.98
N ILE A 24 -1.07 9.09 -11.83
CA ILE A 24 0.11 9.73 -11.22
C ILE A 24 1.32 9.66 -12.18
N LEU A 25 1.60 8.47 -12.73
CA LEU A 25 2.73 8.25 -13.65
C LEU A 25 2.59 9.06 -14.94
N ARG A 26 1.39 9.15 -15.52
CA ARG A 26 1.13 9.96 -16.73
C ARG A 26 1.36 11.45 -16.51
N ASN A 27 1.24 11.93 -15.28
CA ASN A 27 1.53 13.32 -14.91
C ASN A 27 3.02 13.55 -14.56
N GLY A 28 3.88 12.55 -14.75
CA GLY A 28 5.32 12.64 -14.52
C GLY A 28 5.72 12.62 -13.05
N TRP A 29 4.83 12.15 -12.17
CA TRP A 29 5.10 12.01 -10.73
C TRP A 29 5.51 10.57 -10.41
N GLN A 30 6.25 10.41 -9.33
CA GLN A 30 6.67 9.09 -8.84
C GLN A 30 5.67 8.57 -7.82
N VAL A 31 5.27 7.31 -7.97
CA VAL A 31 4.50 6.56 -6.98
C VAL A 31 5.24 5.28 -6.64
N VAL A 32 5.38 5.01 -5.34
CA VAL A 32 5.98 3.79 -4.80
C VAL A 32 4.93 3.06 -3.99
N GLU A 33 4.58 1.85 -4.41
CA GLU A 33 3.80 0.92 -3.61
C GLU A 33 4.60 0.45 -2.41
N THR A 34 3.94 0.45 -1.26
CA THR A 34 4.57 0.14 0.04
C THR A 34 4.18 -1.23 0.58
N ASP A 35 3.20 -1.88 -0.04
CA ASP A 35 2.82 -3.28 0.19
C ASP A 35 3.76 -4.18 -0.60
N LEU A 36 4.27 -5.25 0.02
CA LEU A 36 5.25 -6.11 -0.63
C LEU A 36 4.71 -6.72 -1.91
N GLY A 37 3.46 -7.19 -1.90
CA GLY A 37 2.84 -7.83 -3.05
C GLY A 37 2.66 -6.86 -4.21
N GLU A 38 2.16 -5.66 -3.93
CA GLU A 38 2.01 -4.60 -4.93
C GLU A 38 3.38 -4.11 -5.45
N TYR A 39 4.38 -4.01 -4.56
CA TYR A 39 5.73 -3.60 -4.94
C TYR A 39 6.40 -4.62 -5.87
N ILE A 40 6.21 -5.92 -5.65
CA ILE A 40 6.68 -6.97 -6.57
C ILE A 40 6.12 -6.73 -7.97
N LEU A 41 4.82 -6.45 -8.08
CA LEU A 41 4.17 -6.19 -9.36
C LEU A 41 4.63 -4.88 -10.00
N GLN A 42 4.84 -3.84 -9.20
CA GLN A 42 5.44 -2.59 -9.66
C GLN A 42 6.85 -2.81 -10.23
N CYS A 43 7.69 -3.62 -9.58
CA CYS A 43 9.01 -3.97 -10.10
C CYS A 43 8.94 -4.83 -11.37
N ASP A 44 7.93 -5.70 -11.48
CA ASP A 44 7.66 -6.51 -12.67
C ASP A 44 6.93 -5.72 -13.78
N ASP A 45 7.37 -4.49 -14.03
CA ASP A 45 6.82 -3.60 -15.06
C ASP A 45 5.30 -3.36 -14.93
N TYR A 46 4.84 -3.14 -13.69
CA TYR A 46 3.43 -2.90 -13.36
C TYR A 46 2.50 -4.04 -13.78
N ASN A 47 2.92 -5.28 -13.54
CA ASN A 47 2.13 -6.47 -13.80
C ASN A 47 0.79 -6.45 -13.04
N ALA A 48 -0.27 -7.01 -13.62
CA ALA A 48 -1.59 -6.97 -13.01
C ALA A 48 -1.70 -7.91 -11.79
N PRO A 49 -2.44 -7.53 -10.74
CA PRO A 49 -2.67 -8.40 -9.60
C PRO A 49 -3.53 -9.62 -9.97
N SER A 50 -3.13 -10.81 -9.53
CA SER A 50 -3.89 -12.05 -9.78
C SER A 50 -4.92 -12.37 -8.70
N HIS A 51 -4.82 -11.74 -7.52
CA HIS A 51 -5.70 -12.00 -6.39
C HIS A 51 -5.87 -10.76 -5.52
N ILE A 52 -7.07 -10.53 -5.00
CA ILE A 52 -7.45 -9.30 -4.27
C ILE A 52 -6.64 -9.12 -2.98
N VAL A 53 -6.34 -10.21 -2.27
CA VAL A 53 -5.62 -10.17 -0.97
C VAL A 53 -4.12 -10.41 -1.14
N VAL A 54 -3.71 -11.15 -2.16
CA VAL A 54 -2.33 -11.60 -2.36
C VAL A 54 -1.95 -11.32 -3.82
N PRO A 55 -1.65 -10.06 -4.17
CA PRO A 55 -1.66 -9.60 -5.56
C PRO A 55 -0.66 -10.36 -6.44
N ALA A 56 0.52 -10.71 -5.91
CA ALA A 56 1.57 -11.45 -6.61
C ALA A 56 1.47 -13.00 -6.48
N LEU A 57 0.30 -13.56 -6.13
CA LEU A 57 0.14 -15.02 -5.88
C LEU A 57 0.58 -15.92 -7.05
N HIS A 58 0.47 -15.42 -8.28
CA HIS A 58 0.87 -16.15 -9.49
C HIS A 58 2.39 -16.22 -9.71
N LYS A 59 3.22 -15.62 -8.85
CA LYS A 59 4.68 -15.61 -8.97
C LYS A 59 5.33 -16.55 -7.96
N SER A 60 6.27 -17.36 -8.44
CA SER A 60 7.12 -18.17 -7.57
C SER A 60 8.19 -17.32 -6.87
N ARG A 61 8.73 -17.84 -5.75
CA ARG A 61 9.80 -17.18 -4.98
C ARG A 61 11.05 -16.93 -5.83
N ALA A 62 11.43 -17.90 -6.67
CA ALA A 62 12.56 -17.75 -7.59
C ALA A 62 12.34 -16.61 -8.61
N GLN A 63 11.13 -16.46 -9.14
CA GLN A 63 10.81 -15.33 -10.03
C GLN A 63 10.86 -13.99 -9.29
N ILE A 64 10.31 -13.92 -8.08
CA ILE A 64 10.35 -12.71 -7.23
C ILE A 64 11.80 -12.30 -6.95
N ARG A 65 12.67 -13.27 -6.65
CA ARG A 65 14.10 -13.03 -6.44
C ARG A 65 14.76 -12.40 -7.68
N GLU A 66 14.54 -12.95 -8.87
CA GLU A 66 15.12 -12.38 -10.10
C GLU A 66 14.57 -10.96 -10.37
N ILE A 67 13.28 -10.70 -10.14
CA ILE A 67 12.70 -9.36 -10.26
C ILE A 67 13.43 -8.36 -9.34
N PHE A 68 13.63 -8.71 -8.07
CA PHE A 68 14.35 -7.83 -7.13
C PHE A 68 15.83 -7.69 -7.45
N LYS A 69 16.47 -8.73 -7.97
CA LYS A 69 17.85 -8.66 -8.43
C LYS A 69 18.00 -7.65 -9.57
N ASP A 70 17.12 -7.73 -10.57
CA ASP A 70 17.21 -6.89 -11.77
C ASP A 70 16.81 -5.43 -11.50
N LYS A 71 15.80 -5.20 -10.65
CA LYS A 71 15.24 -3.85 -10.43
C LYS A 71 15.81 -3.13 -9.20
N ALA A 72 16.25 -3.87 -8.19
CA ALA A 72 16.71 -3.32 -6.91
C ALA A 72 18.11 -3.79 -6.50
N GLY A 73 18.78 -4.64 -7.28
CA GLY A 73 20.13 -5.12 -6.99
C GLY A 73 20.21 -6.15 -5.87
N TYR A 74 19.12 -6.88 -5.59
CA TYR A 74 19.09 -7.92 -4.56
C TYR A 74 19.99 -9.12 -4.92
N THR A 75 20.90 -9.51 -4.02
CA THR A 75 21.84 -10.63 -4.24
C THR A 75 21.62 -11.83 -3.32
N GLY A 76 20.59 -11.80 -2.47
CA GLY A 76 20.30 -12.84 -1.49
C GLY A 76 19.66 -14.11 -2.07
N THR A 77 19.08 -14.93 -1.20
CA THR A 77 18.40 -16.18 -1.56
C THR A 77 16.93 -15.93 -1.96
N ASP A 78 16.18 -16.97 -2.33
CA ASP A 78 14.72 -16.87 -2.53
C ASP A 78 13.93 -17.08 -1.23
N ASN A 79 14.60 -16.97 -0.07
CA ASN A 79 13.94 -16.99 1.23
C ASN A 79 13.01 -15.77 1.39
N PRO A 80 11.71 -15.96 1.66
CA PRO A 80 10.75 -14.86 1.79
C PRO A 80 11.10 -13.82 2.86
N GLU A 81 11.66 -14.25 4.00
CA GLU A 81 12.02 -13.33 5.08
C GLU A 81 13.18 -12.42 4.69
N GLU A 82 14.18 -12.97 3.99
CA GLU A 82 15.30 -12.19 3.48
C GLU A 82 14.84 -11.16 2.44
N MET A 83 14.03 -11.59 1.47
CA MET A 83 13.49 -10.70 0.44
C MET A 83 12.61 -9.59 1.05
N THR A 84 11.75 -9.95 2.00
CA THR A 84 10.88 -8.98 2.69
C THR A 84 11.72 -7.96 3.47
N ARG A 85 12.75 -8.40 4.19
CA ARG A 85 13.65 -7.52 4.93
C ARG A 85 14.39 -6.56 4.00
N PHE A 86 14.93 -7.07 2.90
CA PHE A 86 15.59 -6.27 1.89
C PHE A 86 14.67 -5.18 1.34
N VAL A 87 13.45 -5.54 0.91
CA VAL A 87 12.49 -4.54 0.36
C VAL A 87 12.18 -3.48 1.41
N ARG A 88 11.92 -3.87 2.66
CA ARG A 88 11.63 -2.91 3.76
C ARG A 88 12.76 -1.92 4.01
N GLU A 89 14.01 -2.33 3.84
CA GLU A 89 15.17 -1.45 3.94
C GLU A 89 15.31 -0.57 2.69
N TYR A 90 15.15 -1.16 1.51
CA TYR A 90 15.27 -0.51 0.22
C TYR A 90 14.28 0.66 0.07
N ILE A 91 12.99 0.42 0.34
CA ILE A 91 11.94 1.44 0.20
C ILE A 91 11.89 2.42 1.38
N ARG A 92 12.70 2.21 2.43
CA ARG A 92 12.67 3.06 3.64
C ARG A 92 12.93 4.53 3.29
N HIS A 93 13.88 4.75 2.39
CA HIS A 93 14.24 6.07 1.89
C HIS A 93 13.07 6.75 1.17
N ASP A 94 12.25 5.97 0.44
CA ASP A 94 11.09 6.51 -0.27
C ASP A 94 10.05 7.10 0.69
N PHE A 95 9.83 6.48 1.84
CA PHE A 95 8.94 7.04 2.87
C PHE A 95 9.45 8.37 3.45
N LEU A 96 10.77 8.51 3.61
CA LEU A 96 11.37 9.71 4.21
C LEU A 96 11.37 10.90 3.24
N GLU A 97 11.50 10.63 1.94
CA GLU A 97 11.51 11.65 0.90
C GLU A 97 10.13 11.97 0.32
N ALA A 98 9.13 11.14 0.57
CA ALA A 98 7.80 11.33 -0.01
C ALA A 98 7.13 12.62 0.47
N ASP A 99 6.57 13.35 -0.48
CA ASP A 99 5.79 14.55 -0.22
C ASP A 99 4.38 14.20 0.26
N ILE A 100 3.84 13.10 -0.28
CA ILE A 100 2.46 12.66 -0.08
C ILE A 100 2.43 11.17 0.25
N GLY A 101 1.66 10.83 1.28
CA GLY A 101 1.27 9.47 1.60
C GLY A 101 -0.17 9.23 1.19
N ILE A 102 -0.42 8.17 0.44
CA ILE A 102 -1.77 7.75 0.04
C ILE A 102 -2.10 6.42 0.71
N THR A 103 -3.28 6.33 1.30
CA THR A 103 -3.80 5.07 1.83
C THR A 103 -5.23 4.86 1.38
N GLY A 104 -5.70 3.62 1.49
CA GLY A 104 -7.13 3.37 1.60
C GLY A 104 -7.68 3.88 2.93
N CYS A 105 -8.87 3.40 3.27
CA CYS A 105 -9.52 3.58 4.57
C CYS A 105 -10.28 2.30 4.87
N ASN A 106 -10.10 1.71 6.06
CA ASN A 106 -10.94 0.60 6.46
C ASN A 106 -12.33 1.11 6.85
N PHE A 107 -12.37 2.11 7.73
CA PHE A 107 -13.59 2.82 8.11
C PHE A 107 -13.28 4.27 8.53
N ALA A 108 -14.19 5.19 8.25
CA ALA A 108 -14.16 6.56 8.74
C ALA A 108 -15.33 6.82 9.68
N VAL A 109 -15.09 7.57 10.76
CA VAL A 109 -16.10 7.87 11.79
C VAL A 109 -16.63 9.28 11.55
N ALA A 110 -17.92 9.39 11.22
CA ALA A 110 -18.55 10.65 10.85
C ALA A 110 -18.59 11.67 11.99
N GLU A 111 -18.86 11.23 13.23
CA GLU A 111 -18.98 12.14 14.38
C GLU A 111 -17.69 12.90 14.71
N SER A 112 -16.53 12.33 14.37
CA SER A 112 -15.21 12.88 14.72
C SER A 112 -14.34 13.22 13.53
N GLY A 113 -14.74 12.82 12.31
CA GLY A 113 -13.89 12.91 11.12
C GLY A 113 -12.66 12.00 11.17
N SER A 114 -12.66 10.98 12.04
CA SER A 114 -11.52 10.08 12.21
C SER A 114 -11.44 9.04 11.08
N ILE A 115 -10.22 8.60 10.77
CA ILE A 115 -9.95 7.53 9.80
C ILE A 115 -9.27 6.38 10.53
N SER A 116 -9.78 5.17 10.32
CA SER A 116 -9.26 3.93 10.90
C SER A 116 -8.55 3.09 9.85
N LEU A 117 -7.35 2.62 10.21
CA LEU A 117 -6.51 1.76 9.39
C LEU A 117 -6.06 0.54 10.19
N VAL A 118 -6.30 -0.64 9.65
CA VAL A 118 -5.79 -1.92 10.15
C VAL A 118 -4.68 -2.36 9.20
N THR A 119 -3.47 -2.55 9.72
CA THR A 119 -2.28 -2.90 8.92
C THR A 119 -1.52 -4.06 9.56
N ASN A 120 -1.05 -4.99 8.73
CA ASN A 120 -0.26 -6.17 9.08
C ASN A 120 1.23 -6.01 8.77
N GLU A 121 1.61 -5.12 7.85
CA GLU A 121 3.00 -4.90 7.43
C GLU A 121 3.63 -3.64 8.06
N GLY A 122 2.81 -2.76 8.64
CA GLY A 122 3.22 -1.50 9.23
C GLY A 122 3.55 -0.40 8.22
N ASN A 123 3.50 -0.70 6.93
CA ASN A 123 3.71 0.23 5.82
C ASN A 123 2.73 1.43 5.86
N ALA A 124 1.44 1.18 6.11
CA ALA A 124 0.42 2.21 6.16
C ALA A 124 0.72 3.25 7.25
N ARG A 125 1.24 2.82 8.41
CA ARG A 125 1.66 3.74 9.48
C ARG A 125 2.74 4.71 8.99
N LEU A 126 3.73 4.20 8.26
CA LEU A 126 4.79 5.05 7.69
C LEU A 126 4.23 5.99 6.62
N SER A 127 3.33 5.51 5.76
CA SER A 127 2.64 6.33 4.74
C SER A 127 1.77 7.42 5.35
N THR A 128 1.17 7.23 6.53
CA THR A 128 0.35 8.25 7.18
C THR A 128 1.13 9.23 8.04
N THR A 129 2.31 8.84 8.54
CA THR A 129 3.04 9.61 9.56
C THR A 129 4.23 10.40 9.01
N LEU A 130 4.96 9.87 8.03
CA LEU A 130 6.19 10.51 7.54
C LEU A 130 5.92 11.61 6.49
N PRO A 131 5.08 11.40 5.48
CA PRO A 131 4.78 12.43 4.49
C PRO A 131 4.00 13.60 5.12
N LYS A 132 4.28 14.82 4.64
CA LYS A 132 3.62 16.05 5.15
C LYS A 132 2.13 16.13 4.81
N VAL A 133 1.71 15.40 3.78
CA VAL A 133 0.32 15.36 3.32
C VAL A 133 -0.11 13.90 3.27
N HIS A 134 -1.21 13.60 3.95
CA HIS A 134 -1.89 12.32 3.86
C HIS A 134 -3.18 12.47 3.04
N ILE A 135 -3.39 11.57 2.09
CA ILE A 135 -4.63 11.45 1.32
C ILE A 135 -5.20 10.06 1.59
N ALA A 136 -6.35 10.02 2.24
CA ALA A 136 -7.14 8.80 2.37
C ALA A 136 -8.16 8.71 1.23
N VAL A 137 -8.19 7.57 0.55
CA VAL A 137 -9.14 7.29 -0.53
C VAL A 137 -10.12 6.23 -0.07
N MET A 138 -11.41 6.53 -0.13
CA MET A 138 -12.47 5.64 0.32
C MET A 138 -13.77 5.88 -0.44
N GLY A 139 -14.62 4.85 -0.54
CA GLY A 139 -16.00 5.00 -0.95
C GLY A 139 -16.92 5.33 0.23
N MET A 140 -18.15 5.72 -0.08
CA MET A 140 -19.16 6.12 0.93
C MET A 140 -19.54 4.96 1.87
N GLU A 141 -19.38 3.72 1.41
CA GLU A 141 -19.67 2.50 2.17
C GLU A 141 -18.72 2.28 3.36
N ARG A 142 -17.65 3.06 3.47
CA ARG A 142 -16.67 2.97 4.57
C ARG A 142 -16.98 3.90 5.73
N ILE A 143 -18.05 4.68 5.68
CA ILE A 143 -18.39 5.66 6.72
C ILE A 143 -19.32 5.02 7.76
N VAL A 144 -18.95 5.13 9.04
CA VAL A 144 -19.79 4.77 10.19
C VAL A 144 -20.15 6.02 11.01
N PRO A 145 -21.30 6.05 11.71
CA PRO A 145 -21.72 7.22 12.46
C PRO A 145 -20.80 7.52 13.65
N THR A 146 -20.59 6.52 14.53
CA THR A 146 -19.85 6.68 15.79
C THR A 146 -18.77 5.62 15.99
N PHE A 147 -17.95 5.80 17.03
CA PHE A 147 -17.00 4.78 17.47
C PHE A 147 -17.66 3.47 17.94
N GLU A 148 -18.93 3.48 18.38
CA GLU A 148 -19.65 2.27 18.76
C GLU A 148 -19.93 1.39 17.53
N GLU A 149 -20.37 1.96 16.42
CA GLU A 149 -20.52 1.20 15.17
C GLU A 149 -19.16 0.76 14.62
N LEU A 150 -18.11 1.58 14.77
CA LEU A 150 -16.75 1.21 14.36
C LEU A 150 -16.30 -0.09 15.05
N ASP A 151 -16.51 -0.21 16.37
CA ASP A 151 -16.10 -1.38 17.16
C ASP A 151 -16.73 -2.68 16.66
N ILE A 152 -17.99 -2.61 16.22
CA ILE A 152 -18.71 -3.75 15.64
C ILE A 152 -18.09 -4.15 14.30
N VAL A 153 -17.92 -3.20 13.38
CA VAL A 153 -17.47 -3.52 12.01
C VAL A 153 -15.98 -3.89 11.94
N ILE A 154 -15.14 -3.30 12.80
CA ILE A 154 -13.72 -3.63 12.86
C ILE A 154 -13.51 -5.04 13.43
N SER A 155 -14.35 -5.45 14.39
CA SER A 155 -14.37 -6.80 14.95
C SER A 155 -14.73 -7.88 13.92
N LEU A 156 -15.58 -7.54 12.95
CA LEU A 156 -15.92 -8.41 11.82
C LEU A 156 -14.78 -8.45 10.79
N LEU A 157 -14.22 -7.29 10.43
CA LEU A 157 -13.16 -7.17 9.44
C LEU A 157 -11.99 -8.12 9.73
N CYS A 158 -11.45 -8.11 10.95
CA CYS A 158 -10.29 -8.95 11.29
C CYS A 158 -10.58 -10.46 11.23
N ARG A 159 -11.83 -10.86 11.45
CA ARG A 159 -12.25 -12.28 11.40
C ARG A 159 -12.61 -12.74 10.00
N SER A 160 -12.91 -11.82 9.09
CA SER A 160 -13.35 -12.12 7.72
C SER A 160 -12.33 -11.75 6.64
N ALA A 161 -11.19 -11.16 7.01
CA ALA A 161 -10.17 -10.65 6.06
C ALA A 161 -9.53 -11.75 5.20
N VAL A 162 -9.42 -12.94 5.76
CA VAL A 162 -9.09 -14.20 5.12
C VAL A 162 -10.08 -15.17 5.74
N GLY A 163 -11.02 -15.71 4.96
CA GLY A 163 -12.04 -16.62 5.48
C GLY A 163 -11.45 -17.72 6.35
#